data_AF-A0A4Q9P3P8-F1
#
_entry.id   AF-A0A4Q9P3P8-F1
#
_cell.length_a   1.000
_cell.length_b   1.000
_cell.length_c   1.000
_cell.angle_alpha   90.00
_cell.angle_beta   90.00
_cell.angle_gamma   90.00
#
_symmetry.space_group_name_H-M   'P 1'
#
loop_
_entity.id
_entity.type
_entity.pdbx_description
1 polymer ?
#
loop_
_entity_poly.entity_id
_entity_poly.type
_entity_poly.pdbx_seq_one_letter_code
_entity_poly.pdbx_strand_id
1 'polypeptide(L)'
;MMAGIMSYFGGRRDPKQSSRDAIVTLRQQLQMIEKKEDYLQKKIDEEMKKAKQNAVSNKAAATAALRRKKVTEQELERLQNTRFQLEMQVNTLESASFNAENMAAMKKAAGALKDIHGKLSIDKVDQTMSEIQEQTQLANEVSEAISTSTYTGVEFDEDELKQELAELEQEELDAKLMQDHVPLHHPAGASRVQEAPQAIEDDEEAQLKELQAALAM
;
A
#
# COMPACT_ATOMS: atom_id res chain seq x y z
N MET A 1 -36.01 48.84 -22.70
CA MET A 1 -35.33 47.91 -23.65
C MET A 1 -33.84 47.99 -23.43
N MET A 2 -33.14 46.90 -23.75
CA MET A 2 -31.69 46.61 -23.59
C MET A 2 -31.36 45.97 -22.23
N ALA A 3 -31.59 44.66 -22.04
CA ALA A 3 -30.71 43.55 -22.47
C ALA A 3 -29.29 43.73 -21.90
N GLY A 4 -28.87 43.00 -20.89
CA GLY A 4 -28.63 41.55 -20.98
C GLY A 4 -27.21 41.32 -21.48
N ILE A 5 -26.21 41.77 -20.71
CA ILE A 5 -24.79 41.65 -21.06
C ILE A 5 -24.13 40.65 -20.10
N MET A 6 -23.86 39.47 -20.68
CA MET A 6 -22.70 38.63 -20.38
C MET A 6 -22.78 37.71 -19.14
N SER A 7 -23.80 36.85 -19.13
CA SER A 7 -23.60 35.47 -18.69
C SER A 7 -22.89 34.72 -19.82
N TYR A 8 -21.56 34.80 -19.87
CA TYR A 8 -20.75 34.09 -20.86
C TYR A 8 -19.48 33.55 -20.20
N PHE A 9 -19.33 32.23 -20.28
CA PHE A 9 -18.18 31.40 -19.92
C PHE A 9 -17.90 31.13 -18.44
N GLY A 10 -18.54 30.08 -17.94
CA GLY A 10 -18.07 29.37 -16.77
C GLY A 10 -19.06 28.29 -16.32
N GLY A 11 -19.46 27.40 -17.24
CA GLY A 11 -20.21 26.21 -16.85
C GLY A 11 -19.44 25.54 -15.71
N ARG A 12 -20.03 25.50 -14.52
CA ARG A 12 -19.46 24.85 -13.34
C ARG A 12 -19.25 23.37 -13.69
N ARG A 13 -18.04 23.03 -14.13
CA ARG A 13 -17.62 21.62 -14.23
C ARG A 13 -17.80 21.02 -12.85
N ASP A 14 -18.39 19.84 -12.79
CA ASP A 14 -18.52 19.08 -11.56
C ASP A 14 -17.11 18.94 -10.96
N PRO A 15 -16.86 19.39 -9.71
CA PRO A 15 -15.57 19.26 -9.06
C PRO A 15 -15.04 17.83 -9.08
N LYS A 16 -15.93 16.82 -9.08
CA LYS A 16 -15.58 15.40 -9.20
C LYS A 16 -15.08 15.03 -10.59
N GLN A 17 -15.66 15.60 -11.63
CA GLN A 17 -15.19 15.40 -12.99
C GLN A 17 -13.83 16.09 -13.19
N SER A 18 -13.68 17.29 -12.63
CA SER A 18 -12.42 18.04 -12.66
C SER A 18 -11.28 17.32 -11.92
N SER A 19 -11.55 16.66 -10.78
CA SER A 19 -10.52 15.91 -10.04
C SER A 19 -10.08 14.65 -10.78
N ARG A 20 -11.03 13.90 -11.36
CA ARG A 20 -10.73 12.71 -12.17
C ARG A 20 -9.91 13.06 -13.42
N ASP A 21 -10.28 14.12 -14.13
CA ASP A 21 -9.54 14.59 -15.31
C ASP A 21 -8.10 15.03 -14.94
N ALA A 22 -7.94 15.69 -13.79
CA ALA A 22 -6.64 16.08 -13.26
C ALA A 22 -5.78 14.85 -12.91
N ILE A 23 -6.34 13.85 -12.23
CA ILE A 23 -5.63 12.59 -11.89
C ILE A 23 -5.16 11.88 -13.16
N VAL A 24 -6.01 11.78 -14.20
CA VAL A 24 -5.63 11.16 -15.48
C VAL A 24 -4.47 11.91 -16.13
N THR A 25 -4.54 13.25 -16.15
CA THR A 25 -3.49 14.10 -16.73
C THR A 25 -2.17 13.94 -15.97
N LEU A 26 -2.21 13.93 -14.63
CA LEU A 26 -1.02 13.73 -13.79
C LEU A 26 -0.39 12.35 -14.03
N ARG A 27 -1.19 11.30 -14.14
CA ARG A 27 -0.71 9.94 -14.45
C ARG A 27 -0.08 9.84 -15.84
N GLN A 28 -0.64 10.52 -16.84
CA GLN A 28 -0.02 10.61 -18.17
C GLN A 28 1.34 11.33 -18.10
N GLN A 29 1.43 12.41 -17.33
CA GLN A 29 2.69 13.12 -17.12
C GLN A 29 3.74 12.25 -16.41
N LEU A 30 3.33 11.49 -15.40
CA LEU A 30 4.20 10.52 -14.70
C LEU A 30 4.79 9.50 -15.68
N GLN A 31 3.97 8.88 -16.54
CA GLN A 31 4.44 7.93 -17.54
C GLN A 31 5.45 8.55 -18.53
N MET A 32 5.27 9.82 -18.90
CA MET A 32 6.23 10.51 -19.76
C MET A 32 7.54 10.80 -19.03
N ILE A 33 7.48 11.14 -17.75
CA ILE A 33 8.67 11.36 -16.92
C ILE A 33 9.44 10.04 -16.76
N GLU A 34 8.78 8.94 -16.43
CA GLU A 34 9.40 7.61 -16.30
C GLU A 34 10.16 7.20 -17.57
N LYS A 35 9.51 7.33 -18.74
CA LYS A 35 10.18 7.06 -20.02
C LYS A 35 11.39 7.95 -20.27
N LYS A 36 11.34 9.20 -19.81
CA LYS A 36 12.46 10.14 -19.93
C LYS A 36 13.58 9.80 -18.96
N GLU A 37 13.26 9.39 -17.73
CA GLU A 37 14.22 8.91 -16.74
C GLU A 37 14.97 7.68 -17.28
N ASP A 38 14.27 6.70 -17.83
CA ASP A 38 14.86 5.50 -18.46
C ASP A 38 15.83 5.87 -19.59
N TYR A 39 15.45 6.84 -20.43
CA TYR A 39 16.31 7.33 -21.50
C TYR A 39 17.56 8.02 -20.96
N LEU A 40 17.42 8.87 -19.93
CA LEU A 40 18.56 9.54 -19.30
C LEU A 40 19.49 8.54 -18.62
N GLN A 41 18.95 7.49 -17.99
CA GLN A 41 19.76 6.43 -17.38
C GLN A 41 20.60 5.69 -18.43
N LYS A 42 20.00 5.29 -19.55
CA LYS A 42 20.74 4.68 -20.67
C LYS A 42 21.85 5.59 -21.19
N LYS A 43 21.56 6.89 -21.32
CA LYS A 43 22.54 7.90 -21.76
C LYS A 43 23.69 8.06 -20.75
N ILE A 44 23.41 7.99 -19.45
CA ILE A 44 24.43 7.98 -18.39
C ILE A 44 25.35 6.78 -18.56
N ASP A 45 24.79 5.59 -18.78
CA ASP A 45 25.55 4.35 -18.98
C ASP A 45 26.42 4.40 -20.23
N GLU A 46 25.92 4.97 -21.33
CA GLU A 46 26.67 5.19 -22.56
C GLU A 46 27.85 6.15 -22.38
N GLU A 47 27.65 7.30 -21.73
CA GLU A 47 28.73 8.27 -21.46
C GLU A 47 29.76 7.68 -20.50
N MET A 48 29.32 6.87 -19.53
CA MET A 48 30.21 6.12 -18.67
C MET A 48 31.04 5.13 -19.51
N LYS A 49 30.41 4.35 -20.40
CA LYS A 49 31.12 3.39 -21.28
C LYS A 49 32.18 4.09 -22.14
N LYS A 50 31.84 5.23 -22.73
CA LYS A 50 32.78 6.08 -23.50
C LYS A 50 33.93 6.56 -22.62
N ALA A 51 33.67 6.95 -21.37
CA ALA A 51 34.71 7.35 -20.43
C ALA A 51 35.67 6.20 -20.12
N LYS A 52 35.17 4.98 -19.85
CA LYS A 52 36.01 3.79 -19.61
C LYS A 52 36.87 3.44 -20.82
N GLN A 53 36.30 3.48 -22.03
CA GLN A 53 37.02 3.16 -23.28
C GLN A 53 38.18 4.12 -23.56
N ASN A 54 38.05 5.38 -23.15
CA ASN A 54 39.05 6.42 -23.41
C ASN A 54 39.95 6.73 -22.20
N ALA A 55 39.75 6.06 -21.06
CA ALA A 55 40.41 6.40 -19.81
C ALA A 55 41.95 6.36 -19.88
N VAL A 56 42.52 5.41 -20.62
CA VAL A 56 43.97 5.24 -20.77
C VAL A 56 44.49 5.87 -22.06
N SER A 57 43.72 5.79 -23.16
CA SER A 57 44.15 6.21 -24.49
C SER A 57 43.94 7.71 -24.77
N ASN A 58 42.87 8.30 -24.25
CA ASN A 58 42.50 9.69 -24.52
C ASN A 58 41.80 10.34 -23.32
N LYS A 59 42.62 10.85 -22.39
CA LYS A 59 42.17 11.48 -21.15
C LYS A 59 41.24 12.69 -21.37
N ALA A 60 41.41 13.44 -22.46
CA ALA A 60 40.54 14.56 -22.79
C ALA A 60 39.12 14.09 -23.17
N ALA A 61 39.02 13.06 -24.02
CA ALA A 61 37.75 12.46 -24.39
C ALA A 61 37.04 11.82 -23.19
N ALA A 62 37.78 11.12 -22.33
CA ALA A 62 37.23 10.54 -21.10
C ALA A 62 36.67 11.62 -20.15
N THR A 63 37.42 12.72 -19.96
CA THR A 63 36.97 13.83 -19.10
C THR A 63 35.74 14.53 -19.68
N ALA A 64 35.65 14.69 -21.00
CA ALA A 64 34.46 15.25 -21.65
C ALA A 64 33.22 14.36 -21.46
N ALA A 65 33.37 13.04 -21.60
CA ALA A 65 32.29 12.08 -21.37
C ALA A 65 31.81 12.11 -19.90
N LEU A 66 32.73 12.17 -18.93
CA LEU A 66 32.38 12.31 -17.50
C LEU A 66 31.62 13.62 -17.20
N ARG A 67 31.97 14.73 -17.86
CA ARG A 67 31.21 16.00 -17.71
C ARG A 67 29.79 15.86 -18.23
N ARG A 68 29.61 15.24 -19.41
CA ARG A 68 28.28 14.99 -20.00
C ARG A 68 27.44 14.06 -19.13
N LYS A 69 28.06 12.99 -18.59
CA LYS A 69 27.45 12.11 -17.60
C LYS A 69 26.92 12.91 -16.42
N LYS A 70 27.75 13.74 -15.79
CA LYS A 70 27.37 14.51 -14.60
C LYS A 70 26.22 15.48 -14.83
N VAL A 71 26.17 16.14 -15.98
CA VAL A 71 25.03 17.00 -16.37
C VAL A 71 23.75 16.18 -16.55
N THR A 72 23.86 14.99 -17.15
CA THR A 72 22.71 14.09 -17.37
C THR A 72 22.19 13.53 -16.03
N GLU A 73 23.09 13.20 -15.09
CA GLU A 73 22.73 12.80 -13.72
C GLU A 73 21.95 13.89 -12.97
N GLN A 74 22.37 15.15 -13.10
CA GLN A 74 21.64 16.27 -12.50
C GLN A 74 20.24 16.45 -13.11
N GLU A 75 20.10 16.24 -14.43
CA GLU A 75 18.78 16.27 -15.07
C GLU A 75 17.89 15.11 -14.59
N LEU A 76 18.45 13.91 -14.45
CA LEU A 76 17.75 12.73 -13.94
C LEU A 76 17.24 12.97 -12.51
N GLU A 77 18.10 13.45 -11.61
CA GLU A 77 17.74 13.77 -10.23
C GLU A 77 16.60 14.80 -10.16
N ARG A 78 16.65 15.83 -11.01
CA ARG A 78 15.58 16.83 -11.10
C ARG A 78 14.26 16.22 -11.55
N LEU A 79 14.29 15.28 -12.51
CA LEU A 79 13.08 14.58 -12.96
C LEU A 79 12.52 13.67 -11.87
N GLN A 80 13.37 12.93 -11.16
CA GLN A 80 12.96 12.06 -10.05
C GLN A 80 12.28 12.87 -8.94
N ASN A 81 12.83 14.03 -8.58
CA ASN A 81 12.20 14.95 -7.64
C ASN A 81 10.85 15.47 -8.15
N THR A 82 10.73 15.72 -9.45
CA THR A 82 9.45 16.14 -10.06
C THR A 82 8.44 15.00 -10.07
N ARG A 83 8.87 13.78 -10.39
CA ARG A 83 8.05 12.55 -10.37
C ARG A 83 7.47 12.33 -8.98
N PHE A 84 8.30 12.36 -7.95
CA PHE A 84 7.87 12.23 -6.56
C PHE A 84 6.83 13.29 -6.17
N GLN A 85 7.03 14.55 -6.54
CA GLN A 85 6.06 15.61 -6.26
C GLN A 85 4.70 15.37 -6.96
N LEU A 86 4.71 14.85 -8.19
CA LEU A 86 3.48 14.52 -8.92
C LEU A 86 2.77 13.30 -8.31
N GLU A 87 3.50 12.27 -7.90
CA GLU A 87 2.93 11.11 -7.17
C GLU A 87 2.23 11.55 -5.88
N MET A 88 2.87 12.44 -5.10
CA MET A 88 2.25 13.01 -3.89
C MET A 88 0.98 13.81 -4.21
N GLN A 89 0.94 14.55 -5.32
CA GLN A 89 -0.26 15.28 -5.75
C GLN A 89 -1.39 14.34 -6.18
N VAL A 90 -1.07 13.25 -6.88
CA VAL A 90 -2.05 12.22 -7.25
C VAL A 90 -2.69 11.62 -5.99
N ASN A 91 -1.87 11.19 -5.02
CA ASN A 91 -2.37 10.62 -3.76
C ASN A 91 -3.24 11.61 -2.98
N THR A 92 -2.86 12.89 -2.98
CA THR A 92 -3.63 13.97 -2.33
C THR A 92 -5.00 14.15 -3.00
N LEU A 93 -5.04 14.18 -4.34
CA LEU A 93 -6.30 14.32 -5.09
C LEU A 93 -7.20 13.11 -4.93
N GLU A 94 -6.64 11.90 -4.90
CA GLU A 94 -7.40 10.67 -4.67
C GLU A 94 -8.02 10.66 -3.27
N SER A 95 -7.24 11.03 -2.25
CA SER A 95 -7.72 11.16 -0.87
C SER A 95 -8.82 12.22 -0.75
N ALA A 96 -8.64 13.38 -1.41
CA ALA A 96 -9.64 14.44 -1.43
C ALA A 96 -10.93 13.99 -2.14
N SER A 97 -10.83 13.23 -3.23
CA SER A 97 -11.98 12.67 -3.94
C SER A 97 -12.75 11.68 -3.07
N PHE A 98 -12.05 10.78 -2.38
CA PHE A 98 -12.66 9.83 -1.44
C PHE A 98 -13.36 10.54 -0.28
N ASN A 99 -12.70 11.53 0.34
CA ASN A 99 -13.30 12.32 1.42
C ASN A 99 -14.56 13.07 0.96
N ALA A 100 -14.54 13.62 -0.26
CA ALA A 100 -15.72 14.28 -0.84
C ALA A 100 -16.88 13.29 -1.08
N GLU A 101 -16.59 12.05 -1.46
CA GLU A 101 -17.59 10.99 -1.60
C GLU A 101 -18.17 10.58 -0.24
N ASN A 102 -17.33 10.39 0.79
CA ASN A 102 -17.78 10.10 2.14
C ASN A 102 -18.68 11.23 2.69
N MET A 103 -18.26 12.49 2.53
CA MET A 103 -19.06 13.65 2.92
C MET A 103 -20.42 13.70 2.19
N ALA A 104 -20.45 13.33 0.91
CA ALA A 104 -21.71 13.25 0.16
C ALA A 104 -22.63 12.14 0.68
N ALA A 105 -22.08 10.98 1.05
CA ALA A 105 -22.81 9.88 1.67
C ALA A 105 -23.36 10.30 3.05
N MET A 106 -22.54 10.93 3.89
CA MET A 106 -22.95 11.48 5.19
C MET A 106 -24.06 12.51 5.03
N LYS A 107 -23.97 13.41 4.04
CA LYS A 107 -25.04 14.39 3.76
C LYS A 107 -26.35 13.72 3.36
N LYS A 108 -26.29 12.65 2.55
CA LYS A 108 -27.46 11.86 2.17
C LYS A 108 -28.07 11.15 3.39
N ALA A 109 -27.25 10.56 4.24
CA ALA A 109 -27.68 9.92 5.49
C ALA A 109 -28.33 10.94 6.44
N ALA A 110 -27.70 12.10 6.64
CA ALA A 110 -28.26 13.18 7.45
C ALA A 110 -29.60 13.70 6.89
N GLY A 111 -29.73 13.78 5.56
CA GLY A 111 -31.01 14.10 4.90
C GLY A 111 -32.08 13.06 5.18
N ALA A 112 -31.77 11.77 5.03
CA ALA A 112 -32.69 10.68 5.34
C ALA A 112 -33.10 10.67 6.83
N LEU A 113 -32.15 10.88 7.74
CA LEU A 113 -32.43 11.03 9.18
C LEU A 113 -33.34 12.23 9.45
N LYS A 114 -33.11 13.36 8.77
CA LYS A 114 -33.98 14.52 8.85
C LYS A 114 -35.39 14.25 8.30
N ASP A 115 -35.53 13.43 7.27
CA ASP A 115 -36.84 13.08 6.72
C ASP A 115 -37.58 12.06 7.62
N ILE A 116 -36.86 11.14 8.25
CA ILE A 116 -37.40 10.20 9.26
C ILE A 116 -37.86 10.99 10.50
N HIS A 117 -36.97 11.81 11.08
CA HIS A 117 -37.26 12.57 12.29
C HIS A 117 -38.15 13.79 12.03
N GLY A 118 -38.09 14.40 10.86
CA GLY A 118 -38.94 15.54 10.48
C GLY A 118 -40.40 15.15 10.25
N LYS A 119 -40.69 13.86 10.02
CA LYS A 119 -42.05 13.29 10.04
C LYS A 119 -42.53 12.93 11.45
N LEU A 120 -41.61 12.82 12.42
CA LEU A 120 -41.89 12.86 13.86
C LEU A 120 -41.89 14.34 14.30
N SER A 121 -42.99 15.05 14.08
CA SER A 121 -43.16 16.37 14.73
C SER A 121 -43.00 16.22 16.25
N ILE A 122 -42.50 17.26 16.94
CA ILE A 122 -42.40 17.29 18.41
C ILE A 122 -43.70 16.82 19.08
N ASP A 123 -44.86 17.18 18.53
CA ASP A 123 -46.18 16.75 19.04
C ASP A 123 -46.38 15.22 18.98
N LYS A 124 -45.86 14.55 17.93
CA LYS A 124 -45.88 13.09 17.83
C LYS A 124 -44.81 12.46 18.71
N VAL A 125 -43.68 13.12 18.91
CA VAL A 125 -42.65 12.67 19.86
C VAL A 125 -43.19 12.70 21.28
N ASP A 126 -43.88 13.77 21.70
CA ASP A 126 -44.49 13.86 23.03
C ASP A 126 -45.55 12.78 23.25
N GLN A 127 -46.43 12.55 22.25
CA GLN A 127 -47.41 11.47 22.30
C GLN A 127 -46.76 10.09 22.34
N THR A 128 -45.74 9.85 21.52
CA THR A 128 -45.00 8.58 21.49
C THR A 128 -44.17 8.39 22.76
N MET A 129 -43.61 9.45 23.35
CA MET A 129 -42.86 9.40 24.61
C MET A 129 -43.78 9.14 25.81
N SER A 130 -45.01 9.65 25.77
CA SER A 130 -46.06 9.30 26.74
C SER A 130 -46.45 7.83 26.63
N GLU A 131 -46.69 7.34 25.41
CA GLU A 131 -46.97 5.91 25.15
C GLU A 131 -45.77 5.02 25.50
N ILE A 132 -44.53 5.46 25.23
CA ILE A 132 -43.30 4.77 25.62
C ILE A 132 -43.12 4.77 27.13
N GLN A 133 -43.44 5.85 27.85
CA GLN A 133 -43.37 5.85 29.33
C GLN A 133 -44.37 4.85 29.93
N GLU A 134 -45.60 4.80 29.40
CA GLU A 134 -46.59 3.80 29.79
C GLU A 134 -46.12 2.37 29.48
N GLN A 135 -45.58 2.14 28.27
CA GLN A 135 -45.08 0.83 27.87
C GLN A 135 -43.77 0.45 28.56
N THR A 136 -42.94 1.41 28.95
CA THR A 136 -41.70 1.18 29.72
C THR A 136 -42.03 0.85 31.17
N GLN A 137 -43.06 1.49 31.75
CA GLN A 137 -43.59 1.08 33.06
C GLN A 137 -44.16 -0.34 33.00
N LEU A 138 -44.94 -0.66 31.98
CA LEU A 138 -45.46 -2.01 31.76
C LEU A 138 -44.33 -3.03 31.51
N ALA A 139 -43.33 -2.69 30.72
CA ALA A 139 -42.18 -3.53 30.43
C ALA A 139 -41.28 -3.69 31.67
N ASN A 140 -41.18 -2.69 32.54
CA ASN A 140 -40.49 -2.81 33.82
C ASN A 140 -41.28 -3.66 34.80
N GLU A 141 -42.61 -3.56 34.87
CA GLU A 141 -43.44 -4.48 35.65
C GLU A 141 -43.32 -5.93 35.14
N VAL A 142 -43.28 -6.13 33.82
CA VAL A 142 -43.09 -7.43 33.19
C VAL A 142 -41.66 -7.94 33.38
N SER A 143 -40.65 -7.07 33.23
CA SER A 143 -39.25 -7.41 33.45
C SER A 143 -38.99 -7.68 34.93
N GLU A 144 -39.62 -6.99 35.87
CA GLU A 144 -39.54 -7.25 37.31
C GLU A 144 -40.24 -8.57 37.66
N ALA A 145 -41.36 -8.89 37.00
CA ALA A 145 -42.05 -10.19 37.10
C ALA A 145 -41.29 -11.36 36.43
N ILE A 146 -40.50 -11.10 35.38
CA ILE A 146 -39.68 -12.11 34.66
C ILE A 146 -38.28 -12.25 35.28
N SER A 147 -37.70 -11.17 35.80
CA SER A 147 -36.38 -11.15 36.44
C SER A 147 -36.41 -11.73 37.85
N THR A 148 -37.56 -11.71 38.53
CA THR A 148 -37.79 -12.62 39.67
C THR A 148 -37.80 -14.10 39.26
N SER A 149 -37.94 -14.42 37.97
CA SER A 149 -38.08 -15.79 37.48
C SER A 149 -36.91 -16.34 36.65
N THR A 150 -36.02 -15.54 36.04
CA THR A 150 -35.20 -16.12 34.95
C THR A 150 -33.79 -15.58 34.71
N TYR A 151 -33.28 -14.52 35.35
CA TYR A 151 -31.95 -14.02 34.95
C TYR A 151 -31.16 -13.32 36.05
N THR A 152 -30.75 -14.09 37.06
CA THR A 152 -29.60 -13.73 37.88
C THR A 152 -28.45 -14.64 37.49
N GLY A 153 -27.43 -14.08 36.83
CA GLY A 153 -26.07 -14.62 36.85
C GLY A 153 -25.68 -15.55 35.72
N VAL A 154 -25.55 -15.03 34.50
CA VAL A 154 -24.47 -15.53 33.62
C VAL A 154 -23.36 -14.48 33.67
N GLU A 155 -22.46 -14.65 34.65
CA GLU A 155 -21.17 -13.99 34.66
C GLU A 155 -20.29 -14.71 33.63
N PHE A 156 -19.67 -13.96 32.73
CA PHE A 156 -18.67 -14.51 31.82
C PHE A 156 -17.40 -14.79 32.62
N ASP A 157 -16.85 -16.00 32.50
CA ASP A 157 -15.59 -16.34 33.12
C ASP A 157 -14.45 -15.69 32.32
N GLU A 158 -13.86 -14.64 32.88
CA GLU A 158 -12.74 -13.95 32.25
C GLU A 158 -11.51 -14.85 32.03
N ASP A 159 -11.39 -15.96 32.76
CA ASP A 159 -10.26 -16.88 32.63
C ASP A 159 -10.45 -17.83 31.42
N GLU A 160 -11.69 -18.20 31.10
CA GLU A 160 -12.01 -18.94 29.86
C GLU A 160 -11.69 -18.09 28.63
N LEU A 161 -12.04 -16.80 28.65
CA LEU A 161 -11.75 -15.85 27.56
C LEU A 161 -10.25 -15.58 27.38
N LYS A 162 -9.47 -15.57 28.47
CA LYS A 162 -8.00 -15.42 28.39
C LYS A 162 -7.33 -16.66 27.81
N GLN A 163 -7.85 -17.84 28.13
CA GLN A 163 -7.33 -19.09 27.58
C GLN A 163 -7.58 -19.17 26.07
N GLU A 164 -8.77 -18.81 25.62
CA GLU A 164 -9.11 -18.74 24.18
C GLU A 164 -8.21 -17.74 23.43
N LEU A 165 -7.91 -16.57 24.03
CA LEU A 165 -6.98 -15.60 23.46
C LEU A 165 -5.55 -16.16 23.32
N ALA A 166 -5.08 -16.90 24.33
CA ALA A 166 -3.73 -17.47 24.33
C ALA A 166 -3.54 -18.56 23.27
N GLU A 167 -4.56 -19.37 22.99
CA GLU A 167 -4.52 -20.37 21.92
C GLU A 167 -4.41 -19.71 20.54
N LEU A 168 -5.15 -18.62 20.29
CA LEU A 168 -5.07 -17.85 19.05
C LEU A 168 -3.69 -17.22 18.81
N GLU A 169 -3.03 -16.71 19.86
CA GLU A 169 -1.69 -16.13 19.76
C GLU A 169 -0.63 -17.18 19.38
N GLN A 170 -0.74 -18.38 19.94
CA GLN A 170 0.19 -19.48 19.66
C GLN A 170 0.07 -19.96 18.21
N GLU A 171 -1.15 -20.10 17.69
CA GLU A 171 -1.38 -20.47 16.29
C GLU A 171 -0.75 -19.47 15.30
N GLU A 172 -0.80 -18.17 15.61
CA GLU A 172 -0.19 -17.13 14.76
C GLU A 172 1.35 -17.18 14.79
N LEU A 173 1.94 -17.45 15.97
CA LEU A 173 3.38 -17.60 16.16
C LEU A 173 3.92 -18.82 15.42
N ASP A 174 3.23 -19.96 15.50
CA ASP A 174 3.62 -21.18 14.79
C ASP A 174 3.54 -21.01 13.27
N ALA A 175 2.53 -20.29 12.77
CA ALA A 175 2.40 -19.94 11.36
C ALA A 175 3.56 -19.04 10.86
N LYS A 176 4.06 -18.13 11.70
CA LYS A 176 5.23 -17.29 11.38
C LYS A 176 6.55 -18.07 11.40
N LEU A 177 6.73 -18.97 12.37
CA LEU A 177 7.94 -19.80 12.48
C LEU A 177 8.07 -20.81 11.33
N MET A 178 6.95 -21.30 10.79
CA MET A 178 6.93 -22.19 9.61
C MET A 178 7.37 -21.48 8.30
N GLN A 179 7.40 -20.14 8.26
CA GLN A 179 7.89 -19.39 7.11
C GLN A 179 9.41 -19.17 7.12
N ASP A 180 10.05 -19.20 8.29
CA ASP A 180 11.49 -18.92 8.47
C ASP A 180 12.30 -20.20 8.74
N HIS A 181 12.38 -21.12 7.78
CA HIS A 181 13.32 -22.26 7.87
C HIS A 181 14.77 -21.81 7.62
N VAL A 182 15.57 -21.75 8.69
CA VAL A 182 17.03 -21.52 8.68
C VAL A 182 17.78 -22.87 8.72
N PRO A 183 18.81 -23.12 7.89
CA PRO A 183 19.62 -24.34 7.98
C PRO A 183 20.40 -24.45 9.30
N LEU A 184 20.24 -25.59 9.98
CA LEU A 184 20.90 -25.96 11.23
C LEU A 184 22.44 -26.00 11.09
N HIS A 185 23.12 -25.13 11.84
CA HIS A 185 24.55 -25.20 12.09
C HIS A 185 24.79 -25.96 13.42
N HIS A 186 25.50 -27.09 13.39
CA HIS A 186 25.94 -27.81 14.59
C HIS A 186 27.34 -27.31 15.06
N PRO A 187 27.63 -27.23 16.37
CA PRO A 187 28.84 -26.60 16.89
C PRO A 187 29.99 -27.56 17.30
N ALA A 188 31.21 -27.05 17.04
CA ALA A 188 32.50 -27.06 17.77
C ALA A 188 33.20 -28.34 18.28
N GLY A 189 34.44 -28.55 17.81
CA GLY A 189 35.53 -29.27 18.49
C GLY A 189 36.89 -29.08 17.78
N ALA A 190 37.88 -28.53 18.47
CA ALA A 190 39.12 -27.99 17.91
C ALA A 190 40.20 -29.02 17.50
N SER A 191 40.90 -28.79 16.37
CA SER A 191 42.37 -28.81 16.30
C SER A 191 42.89 -28.34 14.93
N ARG A 192 44.19 -28.05 14.88
CA ARG A 192 44.89 -27.09 14.02
C ARG A 192 45.65 -27.75 12.85
N VAL A 193 45.48 -27.20 11.64
CA VAL A 193 46.40 -27.06 10.46
C VAL A 193 47.04 -28.31 9.83
N GLN A 194 46.79 -28.53 8.51
CA GLN A 194 47.81 -28.67 7.44
C GLN A 194 47.18 -28.78 6.03
N GLU A 195 47.93 -28.36 5.01
CA GLU A 195 47.54 -28.00 3.63
C GLU A 195 47.32 -29.17 2.63
N ALA A 196 46.57 -28.82 1.56
CA ALA A 196 46.49 -29.37 0.19
C ALA A 196 45.51 -30.53 -0.14
N PRO A 197 44.59 -30.30 -1.11
CA PRO A 197 44.06 -31.35 -1.97
C PRO A 197 44.25 -31.04 -3.46
N GLN A 198 45.19 -31.73 -4.12
CA GLN A 198 45.18 -31.97 -5.57
C GLN A 198 44.94 -33.47 -5.77
N ALA A 199 43.68 -33.90 -5.73
CA ALA A 199 43.29 -35.28 -6.06
C ALA A 199 41.81 -35.42 -6.50
N ILE A 200 41.07 -34.33 -6.67
CA ILE A 200 39.63 -34.37 -7.02
C ILE A 200 39.41 -34.13 -8.53
N GLU A 201 40.30 -33.40 -9.23
CA GLU A 201 40.14 -33.12 -10.66
C GLU A 201 40.29 -34.37 -11.55
N ASP A 202 41.13 -35.33 -11.17
CA ASP A 202 41.41 -36.53 -11.98
C ASP A 202 40.22 -37.51 -12.01
N ASP A 203 39.37 -37.48 -10.97
CA ASP A 203 38.19 -38.34 -10.85
C ASP A 203 36.98 -37.78 -11.62
N GLU A 204 36.83 -36.45 -11.66
CA GLU A 204 35.77 -35.79 -12.45
C GLU A 204 36.04 -35.88 -13.97
N GLU A 205 37.30 -35.78 -14.40
CA GLU A 205 37.66 -35.85 -15.82
C GLU A 205 37.51 -37.27 -16.39
N ALA A 206 37.79 -38.30 -15.56
CA ALA A 206 37.54 -39.70 -15.90
C ALA A 206 36.04 -40.00 -16.08
N GLN A 207 35.20 -39.49 -15.17
CA GLN A 207 33.74 -39.68 -15.22
C GLN A 207 33.10 -38.95 -16.42
N LEU A 208 33.61 -37.76 -16.79
CA LEU A 208 33.11 -37.02 -17.95
C LEU A 208 33.37 -37.76 -19.27
N LYS A 209 34.53 -38.43 -19.37
CA LYS A 209 34.94 -39.16 -20.57
C LYS A 209 34.14 -40.45 -20.78
N GLU A 210 33.77 -41.12 -19.70
CA GLU A 210 32.90 -42.31 -19.73
C GLU A 210 31.47 -41.96 -20.18
N LEU A 211 30.92 -40.84 -19.69
CA LEU A 211 29.61 -40.33 -20.12
C LEU A 211 29.56 -39.95 -21.60
N GLN A 212 30.64 -39.36 -22.14
CA GLN A 212 30.72 -39.00 -23.55
C GLN A 212 30.82 -40.23 -24.47
N ALA A 213 31.50 -41.29 -24.04
CA ALA A 213 31.59 -42.55 -24.79
C ALA A 213 30.25 -43.29 -24.85
N ALA A 214 29.45 -43.24 -23.79
CA ALA A 214 28.12 -43.87 -23.73
C ALA A 214 27.05 -43.19 -24.60
N LEU A 215 27.26 -41.92 -24.99
CA LEU A 215 26.33 -41.13 -25.81
C LEU A 215 26.66 -41.18 -27.31
N ALA A 216 27.83 -41.73 -27.68
CA ALA A 216 28.33 -41.78 -29.05
C ALA A 216 28.24 -43.19 -29.70
N MET A 217 27.65 -44.17 -29.02
CA MET A 217 27.19 -45.45 -29.58
C MET A 217 25.66 -45.49 -29.63
#